data_AF-A0A1C1CAJ7-F1
#
_entry.id   AF-A0A1C1CAJ7-F1
#
_cell.length_a   1.000
_cell.length_b   1.000
_cell.length_c   1.000
_cell.angle_alpha   90.00
_cell.angle_beta   90.00
_cell.angle_gamma   90.00
#
_symmetry.space_group_name_H-M   'P 1'
#
loop_
_entity.id
_entity.type
_entity.pdbx_description
1 polymer ?
#
loop_
_entity_poly.entity_id
_entity_poly.type
_entity_poly.pdbx_seq_one_letter_code
_entity_poly.pdbx_strand_id
1 'polypeptide(L)'
;MGSAHPDADIYPEATGPAAKIVAAHQKDEPITLYSGWFCPFVQRAWITLEEKNIPYKYVEINPYNKEPSSTREAWYRRWDVPKKTGPPSR
;
A
#
# COMPACT_ATOMS: atom_id res chain seq x y z
N MET A 1 -24.75 3.65 2.04
CA MET A 1 -23.46 3.09 2.50
C MET A 1 -22.53 3.16 1.30
N GLY A 2 -21.43 3.90 1.35
CA GLY A 2 -20.48 3.89 0.24
C GLY A 2 -20.00 2.46 0.06
N SER A 3 -20.25 1.87 -1.11
CA SER A 3 -19.68 0.57 -1.44
C SER A 3 -18.16 0.69 -1.24
N ALA A 4 -17.59 -0.14 -0.38
CA ALA A 4 -16.14 -0.28 -0.34
C ALA A 4 -15.64 -0.55 -1.76
N HIS A 5 -14.41 -0.13 -2.07
CA HIS A 5 -13.81 -0.46 -3.37
C HIS A 5 -13.94 -1.99 -3.58
N PRO A 6 -14.29 -2.49 -4.78
CA PRO A 6 -14.48 -3.94 -4.98
C PRO A 6 -13.26 -4.76 -4.55
N ASP A 7 -12.07 -4.19 -4.67
CA ASP A 7 -10.82 -4.81 -4.24
C ASP A 7 -10.45 -4.55 -2.76
N ALA A 8 -11.30 -3.89 -1.98
CA ALA A 8 -11.03 -3.64 -0.55
C ALA A 8 -11.01 -4.94 0.26
N ASP A 9 -11.85 -5.91 -0.13
CA ASP A 9 -11.94 -7.23 0.50
C ASP A 9 -10.93 -8.24 -0.09
N ILE A 10 -9.83 -7.74 -0.67
CA ILE A 10 -8.74 -8.60 -1.12
C ILE A 10 -8.07 -9.29 0.08
N TYR A 11 -7.61 -10.53 -0.13
CA TYR A 11 -6.93 -11.30 0.91
C TYR A 11 -5.73 -10.48 1.45
N PRO A 12 -5.55 -10.36 2.77
CA PRO A 12 -4.76 -9.28 3.36
C PRO A 12 -3.23 -9.45 3.23
N GLU A 13 -2.74 -10.66 3.03
CA GLU A 13 -1.30 -10.97 3.09
C GLU A 13 -0.86 -11.97 2.01
N ALA A 14 0.42 -11.96 1.65
CA ALA A 14 0.96 -12.95 0.74
C ALA A 14 0.80 -14.39 1.30
N THR A 15 0.48 -15.35 0.44
CA THR A 15 0.30 -16.77 0.82
C THR A 15 1.30 -17.70 0.13
N GLY A 16 1.37 -18.97 0.57
CA GLY A 16 2.17 -19.99 -0.10
C GLY A 16 3.68 -19.69 -0.11
N PRO A 17 4.39 -19.87 -1.24
CA PRO A 17 5.82 -19.55 -1.34
C PRO A 17 6.13 -18.08 -1.03
N ALA A 18 5.24 -17.16 -1.41
CA ALA A 18 5.42 -15.74 -1.15
C ALA A 18 5.41 -15.43 0.36
N ALA A 19 4.58 -16.12 1.15
CA ALA A 19 4.57 -15.98 2.61
C ALA A 19 5.92 -16.33 3.26
N LYS A 20 6.64 -17.32 2.70
CA LYS A 20 7.98 -17.69 3.18
C LYS A 20 9.01 -16.59 2.91
N ILE A 21 8.92 -15.96 1.75
CA ILE A 21 9.78 -14.82 1.39
C ILE A 21 9.46 -13.64 2.33
N VAL A 22 8.18 -13.31 2.52
CA VAL A 22 7.77 -12.27 3.48
C VAL A 22 8.33 -12.54 4.88
N ALA A 23 8.23 -13.77 5.38
CA ALA A 23 8.77 -14.16 6.68
C ALA A 23 10.30 -14.00 6.78
N ALA A 24 11.04 -14.24 5.69
CA ALA A 24 12.49 -14.04 5.64
C ALA A 24 12.89 -12.54 5.69
N HIS A 25 11.99 -11.64 5.26
CA HIS A 25 12.24 -10.21 5.11
C HIS A 25 11.53 -9.35 6.19
N GLN A 26 11.34 -9.86 7.40
CA GLN A 26 10.70 -9.11 8.50
C GLN A 26 11.65 -8.21 9.30
N LYS A 27 12.95 -8.42 9.17
CA LYS A 27 13.97 -7.68 9.92
C LYS A 27 14.08 -6.24 9.42
N ASP A 28 14.51 -5.34 10.29
CA ASP A 28 14.82 -3.97 9.89
C ASP A 28 16.04 -3.96 8.97
N GLU A 29 15.90 -3.28 7.84
CA GLU A 29 16.89 -3.14 6.79
C GLU A 29 16.90 -1.69 6.30
N PRO A 30 17.98 -1.20 5.65
CA PRO A 30 18.05 0.17 5.14
C PRO A 30 16.96 0.51 4.12
N ILE A 31 16.42 -0.50 3.43
CA ILE A 31 15.37 -0.37 2.42
C ILE A 31 14.10 -1.00 2.95
N THR A 32 12.97 -0.29 2.85
CA THR A 32 11.64 -0.82 3.16
C THR A 32 10.81 -0.92 1.89
N LEU A 33 10.38 -2.14 1.57
CA LEU A 33 9.42 -2.40 0.50
C LEU A 33 8.00 -2.36 1.08
N TYR A 34 7.31 -1.25 0.88
CA TYR A 34 5.88 -1.13 1.12
C TYR A 34 5.12 -1.82 -0.01
N SER A 35 4.61 -3.01 0.27
CA SER A 35 4.12 -3.95 -0.73
C SER A 35 2.67 -4.29 -0.50
N GLY A 36 1.88 -4.29 -1.57
CA GLY A 36 0.68 -5.12 -1.62
C GLY A 36 1.00 -6.33 -2.48
N TRP A 37 0.89 -7.55 -1.94
CA TRP A 37 1.26 -8.78 -2.66
C TRP A 37 0.52 -8.93 -4.01
N PHE A 38 -0.67 -8.34 -4.14
CA PHE A 38 -1.50 -8.38 -5.34
C PHE A 38 -1.11 -7.35 -6.41
N CYS A 39 -0.28 -6.34 -6.07
CA CYS A 39 -0.01 -5.21 -6.94
C CYS A 39 1.04 -5.55 -8.01
N PRO A 40 0.72 -5.50 -9.32
CA PRO A 40 1.65 -5.91 -10.38
C PRO A 40 2.89 -5.00 -10.50
N PHE A 41 2.82 -3.76 -10.00
CA PHE A 41 3.95 -2.84 -9.98
C PHE A 41 4.93 -3.17 -8.86
N VAL A 42 4.39 -3.46 -7.68
CA VAL A 42 5.15 -3.91 -6.52
C VAL A 42 5.83 -5.24 -6.80
N GLN A 43 5.13 -6.18 -7.44
CA GLN A 43 5.68 -7.48 -7.84
C GLN A 43 6.97 -7.35 -8.68
N ARG A 44 7.04 -6.38 -9.61
CA ARG A 44 8.26 -6.15 -10.39
C ARG A 44 9.43 -5.65 -9.53
N ALA A 45 9.15 -4.74 -8.60
CA ALA A 45 10.17 -4.27 -7.65
C ALA A 45 10.62 -5.41 -6.73
N TRP A 46 9.67 -6.21 -6.24
CA TRP A 46 9.94 -7.34 -5.36
C TRP A 46 10.83 -8.40 -6.04
N ILE A 47 10.48 -8.84 -7.24
CA ILE A 47 11.31 -9.76 -8.04
C ILE A 47 12.72 -9.20 -8.24
N THR A 48 12.85 -7.90 -8.52
CA THR A 48 14.16 -7.27 -8.72
C THR A 48 15.01 -7.33 -7.46
N LEU A 49 14.41 -7.09 -6.28
CA LEU A 49 15.12 -7.16 -5.00
C LEU A 49 15.60 -8.58 -4.71
N GLU A 50 14.76 -9.59 -4.95
CA GLU A 50 15.09 -11.01 -4.81
C GLU A 50 16.22 -11.43 -5.77
N GLU A 51 16.06 -11.19 -7.07
CA GLU A 51 17.03 -11.58 -8.10
C GLU A 51 18.40 -10.91 -7.91
N LYS A 52 18.42 -9.71 -7.32
CA LYS A 52 19.65 -8.96 -7.03
C LYS A 52 20.20 -9.22 -5.64
N ASN A 53 19.56 -10.04 -4.81
CA ASN A 53 19.92 -10.30 -3.42
C ASN A 53 20.12 -8.99 -2.62
N ILE A 54 19.26 -8.00 -2.86
CA ILE A 54 19.32 -6.71 -2.16
C ILE A 54 18.57 -6.87 -0.84
N PRO A 55 19.16 -6.58 0.33
CA PRO A 55 18.45 -6.64 1.61
C PRO A 55 17.34 -5.58 1.69
N TYR A 56 16.17 -5.99 2.18
CA TYR A 56 15.02 -5.11 2.40
C TYR A 56 14.11 -5.67 3.49
N LYS A 57 13.37 -4.77 4.15
CA LYS A 57 12.24 -5.07 5.02
C LYS A 57 10.96 -5.08 4.20
N TYR A 58 10.21 -6.16 4.26
CA TYR A 58 8.88 -6.25 3.67
C TYR A 58 7.82 -5.71 4.63
N VAL A 59 6.99 -4.79 4.16
CA VAL A 59 5.82 -4.29 4.91
C VAL A 59 4.59 -4.43 4.04
N GLU A 60 3.66 -5.30 4.45
CA GLU A 60 2.38 -5.48 3.77
C GLU A 60 1.49 -4.25 3.97
N ILE A 61 0.96 -3.72 2.86
CA ILE A 61 0.04 -2.58 2.84
C ILE A 61 -1.12 -2.88 1.90
N ASN A 62 -2.34 -2.73 2.42
CA ASN A 62 -3.54 -2.64 1.59
C ASN A 62 -3.86 -1.16 1.28
N PRO A 63 -3.67 -0.68 0.04
CA PRO A 63 -3.92 0.71 -0.36
C PRO A 63 -5.40 1.12 -0.33
N TYR A 64 -6.33 0.16 -0.25
CA TYR A 64 -7.77 0.44 -0.16
C TYR A 64 -8.21 0.75 1.28
N ASN A 65 -7.42 0.33 2.26
CA ASN A 65 -7.60 0.71 3.67
C ASN A 65 -7.03 2.12 3.90
N LYS A 66 -7.70 3.12 3.35
CA LYS A 66 -7.32 4.52 3.54
C LYS A 66 -7.88 5.05 4.85
N GLU A 67 -7.00 5.65 5.64
CA GLU A 67 -7.37 6.52 6.76
C GLU A 67 -8.42 7.54 6.29
N PRO A 68 -9.56 7.73 7.00
CA PRO A 68 -10.59 8.70 6.62
C PRO A 68 -10.01 10.11 6.41
N SER A 69 -8.97 10.46 7.17
CA SER A 69 -8.26 11.74 7.10
C SER A 69 -7.56 12.02 5.77
N SER A 70 -7.24 10.97 5.00
CA SER A 70 -6.61 11.06 3.68
C SER A 70 -7.62 11.24 2.54
N THR A 71 -8.91 11.18 2.84
CA THR A 71 -9.95 11.40 1.83
C THR A 71 -10.04 12.87 1.46
N ARG A 72 -10.40 13.12 0.20
CA ARG A 72 -10.71 14.48 -0.28
C ARG A 72 -11.78 15.15 0.58
N GLU A 73 -12.74 14.38 1.10
CA GLU A 73 -13.79 14.89 1.99
C GLU A 73 -13.25 15.34 3.34
N ALA A 74 -12.35 14.58 3.96
CA ALA A 74 -11.71 15.00 5.21
C ALA A 74 -10.83 16.23 5.03
N TRP A 75 -10.16 16.38 3.89
CA TRP A 75 -9.40 17.59 3.58
C TRP A 75 -10.31 18.82 3.49
N TYR A 76 -11.42 18.74 2.74
CA TYR A 76 -12.40 19.82 2.67
C TYR A 76 -12.98 20.18 4.04
N ARG A 77 -13.32 19.17 4.86
CA ARG A 77 -13.84 19.37 6.21
C ARG A 77 -12.82 20.00 7.15
N ARG A 78 -11.54 19.62 7.05
CA ARG A 78 -10.47 20.15 7.90
C ARG A 78 -10.19 21.63 7.64
N TRP A 79 -10.25 22.05 6.37
CA TRP A 79 -9.85 23.39 5.94
C TRP A 79 -11.02 24.31 5.60
N ASP A 80 -12.26 23.87 5.81
CA ASP A 80 -13.48 24.59 5.43
C ASP A 80 -13.47 25.09 3.97
N VAL A 81 -12.92 24.26 3.08
CA VAL A 81 -12.78 24.59 1.65
C VAL A 81 -14.03 24.09 0.91
N PRO A 82 -14.69 24.92 0.07
CA PRO A 82 -15.83 24.47 -0.74
C PRO A 82 -15.47 23.28 -1.65
N LYS A 83 -16.32 22.25 -1.74
CA LYS A 83 -16.06 21.07 -2.60
C LYS A 83 -15.84 21.40 -4.10
N LYS A 84 -16.23 22.61 -4.55
CA LYS A 84 -16.04 23.08 -5.94
C LYS A 84 -14.62 23.57 -6.23
N THR A 85 -13.88 24.04 -5.22
CA THR A 85 -12.47 24.37 -5.38
C THR A 85 -11.71 23.05 -5.28
N GLY A 86 -11.17 22.56 -6.40
CA GLY A 86 -10.36 21.34 -6.40
C GLY A 86 -9.18 21.45 -5.42
N PRO A 87 -8.60 20.33 -4.95
CA PRO A 87 -7.34 20.40 -4.22
C PRO A 87 -6.27 21.05 -5.11
N PRO A 88 -5.30 21.79 -4.53
CA PRO A 88 -4.17 22.27 -5.32
C PRO A 88 -3.49 21.09 -6.00
N SER A 89 -3.25 21.19 -7.31
CA SER A 89 -2.40 20.22 -8.02
C SER A 89 -1.05 20.19 -7.32
N ARG A 90 -0.59 18.99 -6.95
CA ARG A 90 0.81 18.81 -6.55
C ARG A 90 1.74 19.21 -7.68
#